data_AF-A0A8X6KL13-F1
#
_entry.id   AF-A0A8X6KL13-F1
#
_cell.length_a   1.000
_cell.length_b   1.000
_cell.length_c   1.000
_cell.angle_alpha   90.00
_cell.angle_beta   90.00
_cell.angle_gamma   90.00
#
_symmetry.space_group_name_H-M   'P 1'
#
loop_
_entity.id
_entity.type
_entity.pdbx_description
1 polymer ?
#
loop_
_entity_poly.entity_id
_entity_poly.type
_entity_poly.pdbx_seq_one_letter_code
_entity_poly.pdbx_strand_id
1 'polypeptide(L)'
;MIYAVAKNILDCIEFKFLVSGHSYMPCDRDFGIIEKRKRVCKPLVPEEIAEMIAEARHVQPFNVVMIKEEDFYDISAQCDTFLNTSPIKISTASWIKISRANLPILQVQTTFSNMERA
;
A
#
# COMPACT_ATOMS: atom_id res chain seq x y z
N MET A 1 -6.53 -5.55 -4.08
CA MET A 1 -7.39 -4.34 -3.95
C MET A 1 -8.62 -4.41 -4.86
N ILE A 2 -8.48 -4.38 -6.19
CA ILE A 2 -9.62 -4.59 -7.13
C ILE A 2 -10.40 -5.88 -6.80
N TYR A 3 -9.67 -6.96 -6.49
CA TYR A 3 -10.24 -8.22 -6.02
C TYR A 3 -11.27 -8.08 -4.90
N ALA A 4 -11.03 -7.19 -3.92
CA ALA A 4 -11.95 -6.99 -2.80
C ALA A 4 -13.26 -6.32 -3.25
N VAL A 5 -13.22 -5.43 -4.25
CA VAL A 5 -14.44 -4.86 -4.86
C VAL A 5 -15.16 -5.92 -5.69
N ALA A 6 -14.41 -6.70 -6.46
CA ALA A 6 -14.96 -7.78 -7.30
C ALA A 6 -15.59 -8.93 -6.48
N LYS A 7 -15.08 -9.20 -5.28
CA LYS A 7 -15.63 -10.20 -4.33
C LYS A 7 -16.72 -9.65 -3.40
N ASN A 8 -17.22 -8.44 -3.66
CA ASN A 8 -18.23 -7.78 -2.83
C ASN A 8 -17.80 -7.56 -1.36
N ILE A 9 -16.49 -7.52 -1.09
CA ILE A 9 -15.95 -7.22 0.25
C ILE A 9 -15.97 -5.71 0.48
N LEU A 10 -15.69 -4.92 -0.57
CA LEU A 10 -15.70 -3.46 -0.55
C LEU A 10 -16.61 -2.91 -1.66
N ASP A 11 -17.25 -1.76 -1.40
CA ASP A 11 -18.12 -1.11 -2.39
C ASP A 11 -17.33 -0.22 -3.36
N CYS A 12 -16.31 0.46 -2.85
CA CYS A 12 -15.49 1.41 -3.60
C CYS A 12 -14.07 1.49 -3.05
N ILE A 13 -13.08 1.62 -3.94
CA ILE A 13 -11.69 1.90 -3.63
C ILE A 13 -11.24 3.11 -4.45
N GLU A 14 -10.56 4.04 -3.79
CA GLU A 14 -10.02 5.26 -4.39
C GLU A 14 -8.51 5.36 -4.12
N PHE A 15 -7.72 5.48 -5.18
CA PHE A 15 -6.28 5.69 -5.13
C PHE A 15 -5.95 7.10 -5.57
N LYS A 16 -5.65 7.99 -4.63
CA LYS A 16 -5.26 9.37 -4.93
C LYS A 16 -3.74 9.46 -4.88
N PHE A 17 -3.12 9.73 -6.01
CA PHE A 17 -1.69 9.94 -6.12
C PHE A 17 -1.44 11.43 -5.92
N LEU A 18 -0.73 11.81 -4.86
CA LEU A 18 -0.44 13.21 -4.55
C LEU A 18 0.77 13.70 -5.36
N VAL A 19 0.84 15.00 -5.62
CA VAL A 19 1.98 15.65 -6.29
C VAL A 19 3.24 15.50 -5.42
N SER A 20 4.38 15.23 -6.05
CA SER A 20 5.68 15.12 -5.36
C SER A 20 6.04 16.43 -4.65
N GLY A 21 6.32 16.36 -3.34
CA GLY A 21 6.81 17.53 -2.56
C GLY A 21 6.42 17.56 -1.08
N HIS A 22 5.44 16.76 -0.66
CA HIS A 22 4.93 16.74 0.72
C HIS A 22 4.74 15.32 1.28
N SER A 23 5.60 14.39 0.89
CA SER A 23 5.46 12.96 1.16
C SER A 23 5.82 12.53 2.59
N TYR A 24 5.81 13.43 3.58
CA TYR A 24 6.09 13.05 4.97
C TYR A 24 4.91 12.24 5.50
N MET A 25 5.05 10.92 5.47
CA MET A 25 4.10 10.04 6.12
C MET A 25 4.49 9.89 7.59
N PRO A 26 3.54 9.82 8.52
CA PRO A 26 3.84 9.55 9.92
C PRO A 26 4.72 8.32 10.14
N CYS A 27 4.63 7.30 9.26
CA CYS A 27 5.46 6.10 9.30
C CYS A 27 6.94 6.36 8.98
N ASP A 28 7.30 7.44 8.27
CA ASP A 28 8.71 7.77 7.97
C ASP A 28 9.51 8.01 9.25
N ARG A 29 8.86 8.55 10.29
CA ARG A 29 9.46 8.71 11.62
C ARG A 29 9.78 7.37 12.27
N ASP A 30 8.83 6.43 12.22
CA ASP A 30 8.99 5.10 12.81
C ASP A 30 10.11 4.32 12.10
N PHE A 31 10.19 4.41 10.77
CA PHE A 31 11.31 3.85 10.00
C PHE A 31 12.66 4.45 10.41
N GLY A 32 12.72 5.78 10.62
CA GLY A 32 13.93 6.43 11.09
C GLY A 32 14.42 5.94 12.47
N ILE A 33 13.49 5.61 13.38
CA ILE A 33 13.81 5.04 14.69
C ILE A 33 14.42 3.63 14.53
N ILE A 34 13.79 2.79 13.72
CA ILE A 34 14.25 1.42 13.45
C ILE A 34 15.62 1.44 12.78
N GLU A 35 15.83 2.30 11.78
CA GLU A 35 17.12 2.46 11.10
C GLU A 35 18.24 2.88 12.05
N LYS A 36 17.94 3.78 13.00
CA LYS A 36 18.91 4.20 14.01
C LYS A 36 19.32 3.04 14.91
N ARG A 37 18.38 2.18 15.34
CA ARG A 37 18.67 0.98 16.13
C ARG A 37 19.48 -0.04 15.32
N LYS A 38 19.14 -0.23 14.04
CA LYS A 38 19.88 -1.11 13.12
C LYS A 38 21.34 -0.72 12.93
N ARG A 39 21.73 0.55 13.10
CA ARG A 39 23.14 0.95 13.01
C ARG A 39 24.01 0.44 14.17
N VAL A 40 23.40 0.13 15.31
CA VAL A 40 24.11 -0.35 16.51
C VAL A 40 23.85 -1.83 16.82
N CYS A 41 22.81 -2.41 16.23
CA CYS A 41 22.52 -3.85 16.28
C CYS A 41 23.01 -4.54 15.00
N LYS A 42 23.58 -5.75 15.12
CA LYS A 42 23.99 -6.56 13.98
C LYS A 42 23.21 -7.88 13.96
N PRO A 43 21.91 -7.84 13.63
CA PRO A 43 21.12 -9.07 13.55
C PRO A 43 21.62 -9.96 12.41
N LEU A 44 21.73 -11.24 12.68
CA LEU A 44 22.20 -12.30 11.78
C LEU A 44 21.06 -13.22 11.35
N VAL A 45 20.00 -13.31 12.17
CA VAL A 45 18.81 -14.13 11.89
C VAL A 45 17.52 -13.30 11.90
N PRO A 46 16.45 -13.75 11.21
CA PRO A 46 15.18 -13.01 11.14
C PRO A 46 14.55 -12.68 12.51
N GLU A 47 14.72 -13.57 13.49
CA GLU A 47 14.22 -13.39 14.85
C GLU A 47 14.90 -12.19 15.54
N GLU A 48 16.22 -12.06 15.37
CA GLU A 48 16.98 -10.91 15.89
C GLU A 48 16.59 -9.60 15.21
N ILE A 49 16.16 -9.65 13.94
CA ILE A 49 15.59 -8.47 13.27
C ILE A 49 14.26 -8.10 13.92
N ALA A 50 13.41 -9.07 14.23
CA ALA A 50 12.13 -8.84 14.89
C ALA A 50 12.31 -8.23 16.29
N GLU A 51 13.23 -8.78 17.07
CA GLU A 51 13.62 -8.25 18.38
C GLU A 51 14.17 -6.82 18.26
N MET A 52 15.10 -6.59 17.33
CA MET A 52 15.67 -5.27 17.07
C MET A 52 14.60 -4.23 16.74
N ILE A 53 13.60 -4.61 15.92
CA ILE A 53 12.47 -3.71 15.59
C ILE A 53 11.62 -3.45 16.83
N ALA A 54 11.25 -4.48 17.60
CA ALA A 54 10.46 -4.32 18.81
C ALA A 54 11.14 -3.38 19.83
N GLU A 55 12.46 -3.54 20.01
CA GLU A 55 13.28 -2.74 20.93
C GLU A 55 13.63 -1.34 20.40
N ALA A 56 13.40 -1.05 19.13
CA ALA A 56 13.79 0.24 18.54
C ALA A 56 13.12 1.44 19.23
N ARG A 57 11.94 1.23 19.83
CA ARG A 57 11.17 2.26 20.55
C ARG A 57 10.86 1.81 21.98
N HIS A 58 11.45 2.50 22.97
CA HIS A 58 11.25 2.17 24.39
C HIS A 58 9.85 2.46 24.91
N VAL A 59 9.24 3.56 24.45
CA VAL A 59 7.87 3.95 24.83
C VAL A 59 6.90 3.41 23.78
N GLN A 60 6.01 2.51 24.20
CA GLN A 60 5.10 1.78 23.29
C GLN A 60 5.88 1.02 22.20
N PRO A 61 6.54 -0.12 22.54
CA PRO A 61 7.27 -0.94 21.57
C PRO A 61 6.45 -1.30 20.32
N PHE A 62 7.14 -1.59 19.21
CA PHE A 62 6.48 -2.06 18.00
C PHE A 62 5.94 -3.47 18.21
N ASN A 63 4.71 -3.73 17.75
CA ASN A 63 4.19 -5.10 17.66
C ASN A 63 4.70 -5.73 16.37
N VAL A 64 5.64 -6.67 16.49
CA VAL A 64 6.26 -7.32 15.33
C VAL A 64 5.63 -8.69 15.13
N VAL A 65 5.14 -8.93 13.91
CA VAL A 65 4.53 -10.20 13.50
C VAL A 65 5.40 -10.82 12.42
N MET A 66 5.86 -12.06 12.67
CA MET A 66 6.59 -12.85 11.68
C MET A 66 5.60 -13.45 10.70
N ILE A 67 5.67 -13.01 9.45
CA ILE A 67 4.80 -13.49 8.37
C ILE A 67 5.41 -14.79 7.80
N LYS A 68 4.59 -15.82 7.62
CA LYS A 68 4.98 -17.11 7.01
C LYS A 68 4.43 -17.22 5.60
N GLU A 69 4.90 -18.21 4.84
CA GLU A 69 4.43 -18.49 3.48
C GLU A 69 2.89 -18.64 3.41
N GLU A 70 2.30 -19.28 4.42
CA GLU A 70 0.84 -19.47 4.55
C GLU A 70 0.02 -18.18 4.67
N ASP A 71 0.65 -17.07 5.05
CA ASP A 71 0.01 -15.76 5.15
C ASP A 71 0.00 -15.00 3.81
N PHE A 72 0.77 -15.45 2.82
CA PHE A 72 0.85 -14.81 1.51
C PHE A 72 -0.22 -15.38 0.57
N TYR A 73 -1.11 -14.51 0.11
CA TYR A 73 -2.10 -14.85 -0.91
C TYR A 73 -1.57 -14.48 -2.30
N ASP A 74 -1.59 -15.42 -3.25
CA ASP A 74 -1.34 -15.12 -4.66
C ASP A 74 -2.57 -14.43 -5.27
N ILE A 75 -2.56 -13.11 -5.20
CA ILE A 75 -3.58 -12.25 -5.77
C ILE A 75 -3.35 -12.06 -7.28
N SER A 76 -2.13 -12.32 -7.80
CA SER A 76 -1.80 -12.09 -9.21
C SER A 76 -2.57 -13.06 -10.11
N ALA A 77 -2.54 -14.35 -9.77
CA ALA A 77 -3.28 -15.39 -10.48
C ALA A 77 -4.81 -15.11 -10.51
N GLN A 78 -5.31 -14.40 -9.50
CA GLN A 78 -6.74 -14.06 -9.40
C GLN A 78 -7.06 -12.76 -10.16
N CYS A 79 -6.15 -11.80 -10.24
CA CYS A 79 -6.37 -10.50 -10.87
C CYS A 79 -6.46 -10.55 -12.40
N ASP A 80 -5.71 -11.45 -13.05
CA ASP A 80 -5.76 -11.62 -14.51
C ASP A 80 -7.17 -11.93 -15.03
N THR A 81 -8.04 -12.48 -14.17
CA THR A 81 -9.45 -12.76 -14.48
C THR A 81 -10.35 -11.54 -14.36
N PHE A 82 -9.99 -10.54 -13.55
CA PHE A 82 -10.88 -9.42 -13.21
C PHE A 82 -10.56 -8.15 -13.96
N LEU A 83 -9.29 -7.86 -14.27
CA LEU A 83 -8.94 -6.57 -14.86
C LEU A 83 -7.59 -6.57 -15.60
N ASN A 84 -7.61 -6.24 -16.89
CA ASN A 84 -6.39 -6.02 -17.66
C ASN A 84 -5.88 -4.59 -17.44
N THR A 85 -4.81 -4.44 -16.66
CA THR A 85 -4.21 -3.13 -16.35
C THR A 85 -3.15 -2.67 -17.34
N SER A 86 -2.78 -3.51 -18.31
CA SER A 86 -1.77 -3.20 -19.35
C SER A 86 -2.04 -1.89 -20.12
N PRO A 87 -3.31 -1.50 -20.39
CA PRO A 87 -3.61 -0.23 -21.07
C PRO A 87 -3.48 1.00 -20.16
N ILE A 88 -3.39 0.83 -18.84
CA ILE A 88 -3.44 1.94 -17.88
C ILE A 88 -2.04 2.49 -17.67
N LYS A 89 -1.81 3.72 -18.09
CA LYS A 89 -0.60 4.47 -17.76
C LYS A 89 -0.68 5.01 -16.33
N ILE A 90 -0.58 4.12 -15.33
CA ILE A 90 -0.74 4.44 -13.90
C ILE A 90 0.19 5.59 -13.47
N SER A 91 1.39 5.69 -14.05
CA SER A 91 2.36 6.77 -13.79
C SER A 91 1.84 8.18 -14.13
N THR A 92 0.78 8.28 -14.92
CA THR A 92 0.14 9.56 -15.32
C THR A 92 -1.19 9.83 -14.63
N ALA A 93 -1.64 8.91 -13.77
CA ALA A 93 -2.90 9.05 -13.06
C ALA A 93 -2.73 9.90 -11.79
N SER A 94 -3.59 10.90 -11.61
CA SER A 94 -3.77 11.63 -10.35
C SER A 94 -4.74 10.91 -9.41
N TRP A 95 -5.72 10.20 -9.97
CA TRP A 95 -6.71 9.45 -9.20
C TRP A 95 -7.18 8.22 -9.98
N ILE A 96 -7.25 7.06 -9.32
CA ILE A 96 -7.92 5.87 -9.84
C ILE A 96 -9.07 5.51 -8.89
N LYS A 97 -10.26 5.34 -9.44
CA LYS A 97 -11.45 4.92 -8.70
C LYS A 97 -12.03 3.64 -9.31
N ILE A 98 -12.34 2.71 -8.42
CA ILE A 98 -12.96 1.43 -8.73
C ILE A 98 -14.20 1.32 -7.85
N SER A 99 -15.39 1.20 -8.45
CA SER A 99 -16.64 1.00 -7.73
C SER A 99 -17.36 -0.23 -8.23
N ARG A 100 -18.05 -0.93 -7.33
CA ARG A 100 -18.83 -2.13 -7.67
C ARG A 100 -19.84 -1.86 -8.79
N ALA A 101 -20.52 -0.71 -8.72
CA ALA A 101 -21.54 -0.33 -9.70
C ALA A 101 -21.01 -0.20 -11.14
N ASN A 102 -19.72 0.07 -11.30
CA ASN A 102 -19.12 0.37 -12.59
C ASN A 102 -18.07 -0.68 -13.02
N LEU A 103 -17.90 -1.78 -12.26
CA LEU A 103 -17.01 -2.87 -12.69
C LEU A 103 -17.47 -3.46 -14.03
N PRO A 104 -16.55 -3.77 -14.97
CA PRO A 104 -15.08 -3.75 -14.86
C PRO A 104 -14.42 -2.41 -15.26
N ILE A 105 -15.20 -1.33 -15.44
CA ILE A 105 -14.69 -0.03 -15.89
C ILE A 105 -13.93 0.68 -14.78
N LEU A 106 -12.71 1.11 -15.10
CA LEU A 106 -11.88 1.95 -14.25
C LEU A 106 -12.14 3.42 -14.54
N GLN A 107 -12.27 4.21 -13.48
CA GLN A 107 -12.27 5.67 -13.59
C GLN A 107 -10.85 6.16 -13.28
N VAL A 108 -10.22 6.82 -14.25
CA VAL A 108 -8.87 7.37 -14.12
C VAL A 108 -8.92 8.87 -14.38
N GLN A 109 -8.47 9.65 -13.42
CA GLN A 109 -8.21 11.08 -13.56
C GLN A 109 -6.71 11.27 -13.78
N THR A 110 -6.32 12.14 -14.71
CA THR A 110 -4.92 12.44 -15.06
C THR A 110 -4.49 13.85 -14.66
N THR A 111 -5.44 14.75 -14.42
CA THR A 111 -5.19 16.13 -13.99
C THR A 111 -5.75 16.36 -12.58
N PHE A 112 -5.13 17.26 -11.82
CA PHE A 112 -5.65 17.74 -10.53
C PHE A 112 -6.58 18.94 -10.68
N SER A 113 -6.92 19.30 -11.93
CA SER A 113 -7.83 20.40 -12.21
C SER A 113 -9.19 20.11 -11.57
N ASN A 114 -9.69 21.07 -10.79
CA ASN A 114 -10.97 20.99 -10.10
C ASN A 114 -12.07 20.47 -11.02
N MET A 115 -13.05 19.75 -10.44
CA MET A 115 -14.29 19.39 -11.11
C MET A 115 -14.95 20.65 -11.70
N GLU A 116 -14.75 20.88 -12.99
CA GLU A 116 -15.69 21.68 -13.76
C GLU A 116 -16.76 20.73 -14.27
N ARG A 117 -17.99 20.94 -13.76
CA ARG A 117 -19.19 20.30 -14.30
C ARG A 117 -19.34 20.73 -15.75
N ALA A 118 -19.37 19.76 -16.65
CA ALA A 118 -20.09 19.88 -17.91
C ALA A 118 -21.30 18.96 -17.85
#